data_AF-A0A0L8G029-F1
#
_entry.id   AF-A0A0L8G029-F1
#
_cell.length_a   1.000
_cell.length_b   1.000
_cell.length_c   1.000
_cell.angle_alpha   90.00
_cell.angle_beta   90.00
_cell.angle_gamma   90.00
#
_symmetry.space_group_name_H-M   'P 1'
#
loop_
_entity.id
_entity.type
_entity.pdbx_description
1 polymer ?
#
loop_
_entity_poly.entity_id
_entity_poly.type
_entity_poly.pdbx_seq_one_letter_code
_entity_poly.pdbx_strand_id
1 'polypeptide(L)'
;DTYKNRLTNTWEKLAEDRIAWKTSVNKGIKQLEEENILAPKAKHQRKKDSTQQPCSTFLACRFCSRTCSSNIGKISHERSCRKNTTST
;
A
#
# COMPACT_ATOMS: atom_id res chain seq x y z
N ASP A 1 -59.71 -23.40 -1.46
CA ASP A 1 -58.55 -22.49 -1.68
C ASP A 1 -57.57 -22.38 -0.51
N THR A 2 -57.15 -23.49 0.11
CA THR A 2 -56.18 -23.47 1.23
C THR A 2 -54.76 -23.81 0.80
N TYR A 3 -54.58 -24.47 -0.35
CA TYR A 3 -53.28 -24.95 -0.83
C TYR A 3 -52.42 -23.83 -1.48
N LYS A 4 -53.04 -22.89 -2.21
CA LYS A 4 -52.34 -21.75 -2.82
C LYS A 4 -51.74 -20.78 -1.79
N ASN A 5 -52.38 -20.64 -0.63
CA ASN A 5 -51.97 -19.72 0.44
C ASN A 5 -50.75 -20.22 1.24
N ARG A 6 -50.46 -21.54 1.20
CA ARG A 6 -49.32 -22.15 1.90
C ARG A 6 -48.00 -21.97 1.14
N LEU A 7 -48.05 -21.95 -0.19
CA LEU A 7 -46.87 -21.82 -1.06
C LEU A 7 -46.38 -20.38 -1.21
N THR A 8 -47.28 -19.38 -1.18
CA THR A 8 -46.89 -17.97 -1.20
C THR A 8 -46.17 -17.56 0.09
N ASN A 9 -46.63 -18.09 1.22
CA ASN A 9 -46.10 -17.79 2.56
C ASN A 9 -44.62 -18.20 2.75
N THR A 10 -44.11 -19.18 2.00
CA THR A 10 -42.72 -19.65 2.13
C THR A 10 -41.74 -18.80 1.34
N TRP A 11 -42.12 -18.37 0.13
CA TRP A 11 -41.23 -17.57 -0.73
C TRP A 11 -41.20 -16.09 -0.32
N GLU A 12 -42.33 -15.52 0.11
CA GLU A 12 -42.38 -14.16 0.63
C GLU A 12 -41.55 -14.01 1.91
N LYS A 13 -41.64 -14.97 2.84
CA LYS A 13 -40.79 -14.98 4.06
C LYS A 13 -39.30 -15.15 3.76
N LEU A 14 -38.94 -15.98 2.77
CA LEU A 14 -37.55 -16.10 2.33
C LEU A 14 -37.07 -14.82 1.62
N ALA A 15 -37.97 -14.09 0.96
CA ALA A 15 -37.66 -12.83 0.30
C ALA A 15 -37.49 -11.66 1.29
N GLU A 16 -38.17 -11.68 2.44
CA GLU A 16 -37.97 -10.69 3.52
C GLU A 16 -36.50 -10.65 3.97
N ASP A 17 -35.89 -11.81 4.21
CA ASP A 17 -34.49 -11.90 4.63
C ASP A 17 -33.51 -11.56 3.49
N ARG A 18 -33.93 -11.77 2.23
CA ARG A 18 -33.10 -11.46 1.06
C ARG A 18 -32.74 -9.98 0.97
N ILE A 19 -33.64 -9.07 1.36
CA ILE A 19 -33.37 -7.62 1.37
C ILE A 19 -32.33 -7.27 2.43
N ALA A 20 -32.44 -7.85 3.63
CA ALA A 20 -31.48 -7.66 4.71
C ALA A 20 -30.10 -8.22 4.33
N TRP A 21 -30.05 -9.42 3.75
CA TRP A 21 -28.82 -10.02 3.23
C TRP A 21 -28.17 -9.15 2.15
N LYS A 22 -28.93 -8.72 1.14
CA LYS A 22 -28.42 -7.88 0.06
C LYS A 22 -27.87 -6.54 0.58
N THR A 23 -28.56 -5.95 1.54
CA THR A 23 -28.13 -4.70 2.19
C THR A 23 -26.80 -4.90 2.93
N SER A 24 -26.69 -6.00 3.70
CA SER A 24 -25.48 -6.33 4.45
C SER A 24 -24.28 -6.61 3.54
N VAL A 25 -24.49 -7.36 2.46
CA VAL A 25 -23.46 -7.64 1.45
C VAL A 25 -22.99 -6.35 0.78
N ASN A 26 -23.92 -5.50 0.31
CA ASN A 26 -23.56 -4.25 -0.34
C ASN A 26 -22.84 -3.29 0.59
N LYS A 27 -23.20 -3.27 1.89
CA LYS A 27 -22.50 -2.49 2.90
C LYS A 27 -21.04 -2.97 3.04
N GLY A 28 -20.83 -4.28 3.15
CA GLY A 28 -19.48 -4.86 3.23
C GLY A 28 -18.63 -4.57 1.99
N ILE A 29 -19.22 -4.67 0.79
CA ILE A 29 -18.53 -4.35 -0.47
C ILE A 29 -18.08 -2.88 -0.48
N LYS A 30 -18.99 -1.95 -0.17
CA LYS A 30 -18.66 -0.51 -0.12
C LYS A 30 -17.54 -0.19 0.87
N GLN A 31 -17.58 -0.81 2.05
CA GLN A 31 -16.53 -0.64 3.06
C GLN A 31 -15.18 -1.14 2.54
N LEU A 32 -15.15 -2.32 1.92
CA LEU A 32 -13.92 -2.88 1.35
C LEU A 32 -13.36 -2.01 0.21
N GLU A 33 -14.22 -1.50 -0.67
CA GLU A 33 -13.82 -0.60 -1.76
C GLU A 33 -13.23 0.70 -1.21
N GLU A 34 -13.86 1.28 -0.20
CA GLU A 34 -13.39 2.49 0.46
C GLU A 34 -12.02 2.28 1.13
N GLU A 35 -11.85 1.20 1.90
CA GLU A 35 -10.59 0.84 2.53
C GLU A 35 -9.47 0.60 1.49
N ASN A 36 -9.79 -0.10 0.40
CA ASN A 36 -8.86 -0.36 -0.70
C ASN A 36 -8.46 0.90 -1.47
N ILE A 37 -9.22 1.98 -1.40
CA ILE A 37 -8.86 3.27 -2.02
C ILE A 37 -8.06 4.12 -1.04
N LEU A 38 -8.51 4.23 0.21
CA LEU A 38 -7.91 5.11 1.22
C LEU A 38 -6.55 4.60 1.69
N ALA A 39 -6.39 3.29 1.92
CA ALA A 39 -5.13 2.75 2.44
C ALA A 39 -3.96 2.89 1.46
N PRO A 40 -4.10 2.60 0.15
CA PRO A 40 -3.05 2.86 -0.83
C PRO A 40 -2.77 4.35 -1.02
N LYS A 41 -3.80 5.21 -1.04
CA LYS A 41 -3.61 6.68 -1.11
C LYS A 41 -2.78 7.20 0.06
N ALA A 42 -3.10 6.79 1.28
CA ALA A 42 -2.32 7.14 2.48
C ALA A 42 -0.87 6.61 2.39
N LYS A 43 -0.67 5.37 1.90
CA LYS A 43 0.66 4.80 1.70
C LYS A 43 1.46 5.56 0.65
N HIS A 44 0.85 5.98 -0.45
CA HIS A 44 1.49 6.79 -1.49
C HIS A 44 1.88 8.17 -0.96
N GLN A 45 0.99 8.83 -0.21
CA GLN A 45 1.28 10.12 0.38
C GLN A 45 2.49 10.05 1.33
N ARG A 46 2.52 9.07 2.24
CA ARG A 46 3.68 8.84 3.14
C ARG A 46 5.00 8.66 2.38
N LYS A 47 5.00 7.93 1.26
CA LYS A 47 6.21 7.78 0.43
C LYS A 47 6.63 9.10 -0.21
N LYS A 48 5.68 9.86 -0.73
CA LYS A 48 5.94 11.17 -1.34
C LYS A 48 6.57 12.12 -0.33
N ASP A 49 6.02 12.20 0.87
CA ASP A 49 6.53 13.06 1.95
C ASP A 49 7.93 12.60 2.41
N SER A 50 8.16 11.28 2.48
CA SER A 50 9.48 10.73 2.83
C SER A 50 10.58 11.02 1.79
N THR A 51 10.22 11.12 0.51
CA THR A 51 11.19 11.29 -0.59
C THR A 51 11.66 12.74 -0.74
N GLN A 52 11.09 13.70 0.00
CA GLN A 52 11.47 15.11 -0.09
C GLN A 52 12.77 15.49 0.65
N GLN A 53 13.46 14.54 1.29
CA GLN A 53 14.77 14.81 1.91
C GLN A 53 15.86 14.99 0.83
N PRO A 54 16.52 16.17 0.73
CA PRO A 54 17.55 16.41 -0.27
C PRO A 54 18.79 15.54 0.01
N CYS A 55 19.04 14.57 -0.86
CA CYS A 55 20.16 13.63 -0.78
C CYS A 55 21.41 14.15 -1.53
N SER A 56 21.65 15.48 -1.60
CA SER A 56 22.77 16.02 -2.40
C SER A 56 24.12 15.92 -1.70
N THR A 57 24.16 16.14 -0.37
CA THR A 57 25.39 16.01 0.44
C THR A 57 25.80 14.56 0.68
N PHE A 58 24.90 13.60 0.42
CA PHE A 58 25.12 12.18 0.71
C PHE A 58 25.97 11.45 -0.32
N LEU A 59 26.28 12.04 -1.47
CA LEU A 59 26.93 11.33 -2.58
C LEU A 59 28.46 11.44 -2.59
N ALA A 60 29.07 12.23 -1.71
CA ALA A 60 30.53 12.28 -1.58
C ALA A 60 31.05 11.03 -0.83
N CYS A 61 32.13 10.43 -1.34
CA CYS A 61 32.88 9.39 -0.65
C CYS A 61 33.55 9.95 0.60
N ARG A 62 33.39 9.31 1.76
CA ARG A 62 34.01 9.76 3.02
C ARG A 62 35.54 9.61 3.09
N PHE A 63 36.13 8.87 2.14
CA PHE A 63 37.57 8.56 2.15
C PHE A 63 38.38 9.42 1.19
N CYS A 64 37.80 9.80 0.05
CA CYS A 64 38.51 10.57 -0.99
C CYS A 64 37.73 11.80 -1.46
N SER A 65 36.57 12.10 -0.82
CA SER A 65 35.69 13.23 -1.14
C SER A 65 35.14 13.27 -2.57
N ARG A 66 35.35 12.21 -3.37
CA ARG A 66 34.81 12.10 -4.72
C ARG A 66 33.28 12.04 -4.69
N THR A 67 32.63 12.95 -5.43
CA THR A 67 31.18 12.92 -5.65
C THR A 67 30.80 11.76 -6.56
N CYS A 68 29.89 10.91 -6.09
CA CYS A 68 29.36 9.77 -6.83
C CYS A 68 28.02 10.12 -7.49
N SER A 69 27.66 9.43 -8.56
CA SER A 69 26.39 9.69 -9.28
C SER A 69 25.16 9.07 -8.60
N SER A 70 25.34 8.18 -7.62
CA SER A 70 24.25 7.53 -6.89
C SER A 70 24.70 6.98 -5.53
N ASN A 71 23.76 6.71 -4.63
CA ASN A 71 24.05 6.10 -3.32
C ASN A 71 24.66 4.69 -3.47
N ILE A 72 24.14 3.88 -4.41
CA ILE A 72 24.67 2.54 -4.68
C ILE A 72 26.11 2.64 -5.20
N GLY A 73 26.37 3.58 -6.12
CA GLY A 73 27.70 3.86 -6.64
C GLY A 73 28.66 4.28 -5.54
N LYS A 74 28.23 5.15 -4.62
CA LYS A 74 29.01 5.54 -3.44
C LYS A 74 29.33 4.35 -2.54
N ILE A 75 28.34 3.52 -2.18
CA ILE A 75 28.56 2.36 -1.30
C ILE A 75 29.57 1.39 -1.91
N SER A 76 29.45 1.11 -3.21
CA SER A 76 30.41 0.27 -3.94
C SER A 76 31.80 0.89 -3.94
N HIS A 77 31.89 2.18 -4.28
CA HIS A 77 33.14 2.92 -4.30
C HIS A 77 33.82 2.95 -2.93
N GLU A 78 33.09 3.21 -1.84
CA GLU A 78 33.62 3.23 -0.47
C GLU A 78 34.24 1.88 -0.05
N ARG A 79 33.66 0.76 -0.47
CA ARG A 79 34.21 -0.59 -0.16
C ARG A 79 35.59 -0.80 -0.75
N SER A 80 35.84 -0.25 -1.94
CA SER A 80 37.15 -0.31 -2.61
C SER A 80 38.09 0.78 -2.09
N CYS A 81 37.58 2.00 -1.91
CA CYS A 81 38.37 3.14 -1.46
C CYS A 81 38.93 2.97 -0.03
N ARG A 82 38.18 2.32 0.87
CA ARG A 82 38.66 1.94 2.21
C ARG A 82 39.95 1.11 2.18
N LYS A 83 40.14 0.27 1.16
CA LYS A 83 41.31 -0.63 1.07
C LYS A 83 42.57 0.11 0.61
N ASN A 84 42.40 1.25 -0.06
CA ASN A 84 43.50 2.00 -0.68
C ASN A 84 43.97 3.19 0.17
N THR A 85 43.23 3.54 1.22
CA THR A 85 43.56 4.64 2.14
C THR A 85 44.54 4.24 3.26
N THR A 86 44.86 2.95 3.38
CA THR A 86 45.80 2.40 4.37
C THR A 86 47.19 2.12 3.81
N SER A 87 47.49 2.52 2.57
CA SER A 87 48.85 2.51 2.02
C SER A 87 49.44 3.91 2.09
N THR A 88 49.87 4.29 3.28
CA THR A 88 50.93 5.27 3.55
C THR A 88 51.75 4.70 4.69
#